data_AF-A0A4Y2DXK6-F1
#
_entry.id   AF-A0A4Y2DXK6-F1
#
_cell.length_a   1.000
_cell.length_b   1.000
_cell.length_c   1.000
_cell.angle_alpha   90.00
_cell.angle_beta   90.00
_cell.angle_gamma   90.00
#
_symmetry.space_group_name_H-M   'P 1'
#
loop_
_entity.id
_entity.type
_entity.pdbx_description
1 polymer ?
#
loop_
_entity_poly.entity_id
_entity_poly.type
_entity_poly.pdbx_seq_one_letter_code
_entity_poly.pdbx_strand_id
1 'polypeptide(L)'
;MKGEQSLLEGPNRSFRENSTPAVIQYRSRLASLTEYDVEQVKIANYADTVKQLDAYYGQVKRQILNHQSSTTGLFPQMTEEKEIASIRDSIYCAVAIWSLYQAYKRIDDDRGKAYELGQSAVKCMRGILFCWMRQAEEKLEKYKMNQCPEHALHSRFHLETGQPLEEDPECDNYGHLQLDVVSLYLLFLVQMIMSGLQIIYTMDEVNFVQNLVYYVERAYRTPDFGMWERGSKYNDNTPEIHASSIGMAKSALEAINGCNLFGDKGASWSVVYVDIDAHSRNRSIFETLLPRESSSKVSCFLR
;
A
#
# COMPACT_ATOMS: atom_id res chain seq x y z
N MET A 1 46.82 9.77 68.33
CA MET A 1 46.22 8.42 68.39
C MET A 1 46.08 7.97 66.94
N LYS A 2 46.93 7.07 66.43
CA LYS A 2 46.66 5.62 66.30
C LYS A 2 45.19 5.41 65.90
N GLY A 3 44.83 4.92 64.72
CA GLY A 3 45.48 4.06 63.74
C GLY A 3 44.41 3.03 63.32
N GLU A 4 44.28 2.72 62.03
CA GLU A 4 44.08 1.37 61.48
C GLU A 4 43.68 1.41 59.99
N GLN A 5 44.46 0.67 59.21
CA GLN A 5 44.21 0.22 57.84
C GLN A 5 43.38 -1.08 57.88
N SER A 6 42.55 -1.32 56.86
CA SER A 6 42.46 -2.62 56.15
C SER A 6 41.39 -2.51 55.05
N LEU A 7 41.79 -2.48 53.77
CA LEU A 7 41.83 -3.61 52.82
C LEU A 7 40.48 -3.89 52.16
N LEU A 8 40.38 -3.61 50.85
CA LEU A 8 39.80 -4.49 49.81
C LEU A 8 40.20 -3.92 48.43
N GLU A 9 41.42 -4.23 47.96
CA GLU A 9 41.80 -4.08 46.54
C GLU A 9 41.36 -5.33 45.76
N GLY A 10 40.50 -5.14 44.76
CA GLY A 10 40.24 -6.14 43.72
C GLY A 10 41.08 -5.84 42.46
N PRO A 11 41.51 -6.85 41.69
CA PRO A 11 42.45 -6.64 40.59
C PRO A 11 41.77 -6.00 39.38
N ASN A 12 42.25 -4.82 38.98
CA ASN A 12 42.03 -4.22 37.67
C ASN A 12 42.57 -5.17 36.59
N ARG A 13 41.69 -5.98 35.98
CA ARG A 13 42.00 -6.64 34.71
C ARG A 13 41.83 -5.64 33.57
N SER A 14 42.91 -4.95 33.23
CA SER A 14 43.04 -4.29 31.92
C SER A 14 43.06 -5.37 30.84
N PHE A 15 41.92 -5.62 30.19
CA PHE A 15 41.90 -6.35 28.93
C PHE A 15 42.60 -5.48 27.88
N ARG A 16 43.88 -5.76 27.62
CA ARG A 16 44.53 -5.33 26.38
C ARG A 16 43.92 -6.16 25.26
N GLU A 17 43.01 -5.57 24.50
CA GLU A 17 42.60 -6.12 23.21
C GLU A 17 43.85 -6.22 22.32
N ASN A 18 44.34 -7.44 22.09
CA ASN A 18 45.33 -7.70 21.06
C ASN A 18 44.66 -7.52 19.70
N SER A 19 44.51 -6.28 19.25
CA SER A 19 44.10 -5.96 17.88
C SER A 19 45.18 -6.47 16.92
N THR A 20 44.81 -7.40 16.05
CA THR A 20 45.70 -7.91 15.00
C THR A 20 46.18 -6.78 14.09
N PRO A 21 47.36 -6.89 13.45
CA PRO A 21 47.89 -5.85 12.56
C PRO A 21 46.90 -5.42 11.48
N ALA A 22 46.06 -6.35 11.00
CA ALA A 22 44.98 -6.08 10.05
C ALA A 22 43.89 -5.14 10.59
N VAL A 23 43.52 -5.27 11.88
CA VAL A 23 42.52 -4.40 12.53
C VAL A 23 43.09 -3.02 12.82
N ILE A 24 44.37 -2.93 13.19
CA ILE A 24 45.08 -1.66 13.36
C ILE A 24 45.21 -0.93 12.02
N GLN A 25 45.54 -1.65 10.96
CA GLN A 25 45.68 -1.09 9.61
C GLN A 25 44.31 -0.67 9.02
N TYR A 26 43.23 -1.40 9.33
CA TYR A 26 41.87 -1.03 8.94
C TYR A 26 41.36 0.20 9.73
N ARG A 27 41.57 0.24 11.06
CA ARG A 27 41.25 1.41 11.90
C ARG A 27 42.08 2.64 11.51
N SER A 28 43.35 2.46 11.15
CA SER A 28 44.22 3.54 10.66
C SER A 28 43.82 4.05 9.27
N ARG A 29 43.27 3.19 8.40
CA ARG A 29 42.71 3.61 7.10
C ARG A 29 41.41 4.40 7.25
N LEU A 30 40.55 4.06 8.21
CA LEU A 30 39.37 4.87 8.52
C LEU A 30 39.75 6.21 9.17
N ALA A 31 40.81 6.25 9.99
CA ALA A 31 41.31 7.47 10.62
C ALA A 31 42.08 8.40 9.65
N SER A 32 42.46 7.92 8.46
CA SER A 32 43.17 8.70 7.43
C SER A 32 42.27 9.21 6.30
N LEU A 33 40.96 8.98 6.38
CA LEU A 33 40.01 9.58 5.44
C LEU A 33 39.91 11.07 5.76
N THR A 34 40.36 11.90 4.84
CA THR A 34 40.16 13.35 4.96
C THR A 34 38.67 13.66 4.79
N GLU A 35 38.18 14.78 5.34
CA GLU A 35 36.79 15.22 5.12
C GLU A 35 36.44 15.26 3.62
N TYR A 36 37.44 15.59 2.79
CA TYR A 36 37.37 15.57 1.34
C TYR A 36 37.14 14.16 0.75
N ASP A 37 37.82 13.12 1.26
CA ASP A 37 37.61 11.73 0.81
C ASP A 37 36.20 11.24 1.19
N VAL A 38 35.71 11.63 2.36
CA VAL A 38 34.34 11.32 2.81
C VAL A 38 33.30 12.01 1.95
N GLU A 39 33.51 13.27 1.57
CA GLU A 39 32.66 14.01 0.63
C GLU A 39 32.66 13.37 -0.76
N GLN A 40 33.82 12.98 -1.29
CA GLN A 40 33.90 12.31 -2.58
C GLN A 40 33.15 10.97 -2.60
N VAL A 41 33.25 10.17 -1.54
CA VAL A 41 32.47 8.91 -1.42
C VAL A 41 30.97 9.19 -1.34
N LYS A 42 30.55 10.24 -0.61
CA LYS A 42 29.14 10.65 -0.56
C LYS A 42 28.63 11.09 -1.94
N ILE A 43 29.43 11.86 -2.68
CA ILE A 43 29.10 12.32 -4.04
C ILE A 43 29.01 11.15 -5.01
N ALA A 44 29.95 10.21 -4.95
CA ALA A 44 29.94 9.00 -5.78
C ALA A 44 28.71 8.13 -5.49
N ASN A 45 28.41 7.88 -4.20
CA ASN A 45 27.22 7.14 -3.79
C ASN A 45 25.92 7.85 -4.22
N TYR A 46 25.89 9.18 -4.16
CA TYR A 46 24.77 9.97 -4.66
C TYR A 46 24.60 9.80 -6.17
N ALA A 47 25.67 9.91 -6.95
CA ALA A 47 25.64 9.73 -8.40
C ALA A 47 25.18 8.31 -8.80
N ASP A 48 25.65 7.27 -8.10
CA ASP A 48 25.21 5.89 -8.33
C ASP A 48 23.73 5.69 -7.97
N THR A 49 23.27 6.29 -6.89
CA THR A 49 21.85 6.26 -6.49
C THR A 49 20.96 6.92 -7.55
N VAL A 50 21.33 8.10 -8.03
CA VAL A 50 20.62 8.81 -9.11
C VAL A 50 20.58 7.95 -10.38
N LYS A 51 21.71 7.33 -10.75
CA LYS A 51 21.79 6.45 -11.93
C LYS A 51 20.87 5.23 -11.81
N GLN A 52 20.79 4.60 -10.63
CA GLN A 52 19.88 3.48 -10.39
C GLN A 52 18.41 3.91 -10.46
N LEU A 53 18.07 5.06 -9.86
CA LEU A 53 16.71 5.58 -9.92
C LEU A 53 16.31 5.94 -11.34
N ASP A 54 17.21 6.48 -12.15
CA ASP A 54 16.96 6.77 -13.56
C ASP A 54 16.72 5.50 -14.39
N ALA A 55 17.38 4.40 -14.05
CA ALA A 55 17.09 3.09 -14.64
C ALA A 55 15.67 2.62 -14.27
N TYR A 56 15.27 2.74 -13.00
CA TYR A 56 13.90 2.41 -12.55
C TYR A 56 12.85 3.32 -13.17
N TYR A 57 13.13 4.62 -13.28
CA TYR A 57 12.27 5.58 -13.97
C TYR A 57 12.04 5.20 -15.42
N GLY A 58 13.11 4.82 -16.14
CA GLY A 58 13.01 4.32 -17.51
C GLY A 58 12.21 3.01 -17.62
N GLN A 59 12.19 2.16 -16.59
CA GLN A 59 11.35 0.96 -16.53
C GLN A 59 9.88 1.32 -16.29
N VAL A 60 9.59 2.11 -15.24
CA VAL A 60 8.24 2.57 -14.89
C VAL A 60 7.59 3.31 -16.06
N LYS A 61 8.33 4.19 -16.74
CA LYS A 61 7.86 4.90 -17.94
C LYS A 61 7.41 3.95 -19.05
N ARG A 62 8.25 2.96 -19.38
CA ARG A 62 8.01 2.06 -20.51
C ARG A 62 7.00 0.96 -20.23
N GLN A 63 6.99 0.44 -19.00
CA GLN A 63 6.21 -0.76 -18.65
C GLN A 63 4.91 -0.44 -17.92
N ILE A 64 4.80 0.72 -17.26
CA ILE A 64 3.62 1.08 -16.46
C ILE A 64 2.97 2.33 -17.05
N LEU A 65 3.64 3.49 -16.98
CA LEU A 65 3.04 4.79 -17.33
C LEU A 65 2.55 4.88 -18.77
N ASN A 66 3.20 4.17 -19.71
CA ASN A 66 2.76 4.11 -21.11
C ASN A 66 1.37 3.48 -21.29
N HIS A 67 0.89 2.74 -20.30
CA HIS A 67 -0.44 2.09 -20.30
C HIS A 67 -1.45 2.82 -19.43
N GLN A 68 -1.10 3.95 -18.82
CA GLN A 68 -2.02 4.72 -18.00
C GLN A 68 -3.06 5.42 -18.89
N SER A 69 -4.34 5.23 -18.57
CA SER A 69 -5.43 5.93 -19.26
C SER A 69 -5.29 7.46 -19.11
N SER A 70 -5.39 8.17 -20.23
CA SER A 70 -5.29 9.63 -20.26
C SER A 70 -6.52 10.34 -19.70
N THR A 71 -7.67 9.66 -19.65
CA THR A 71 -8.93 10.19 -19.13
C THR A 71 -9.10 9.85 -17.65
N THR A 72 -9.14 8.57 -17.32
CA THR A 72 -9.44 8.07 -15.97
C THR A 72 -8.20 7.96 -15.09
N GLY A 73 -7.01 7.74 -15.67
CA GLY A 73 -5.80 7.41 -14.92
C GLY A 73 -5.68 5.96 -14.49
N LEU A 74 -6.65 5.10 -14.84
CA LEU A 74 -6.63 3.67 -14.56
C LEU A 74 -5.64 2.92 -15.44
N PHE A 75 -5.34 1.67 -15.07
CA PHE A 75 -4.47 0.76 -15.81
C PHE A 75 -5.23 -0.50 -16.26
N PRO A 76 -4.89 -1.04 -17.43
CA PRO A 76 -5.41 -2.33 -17.88
C PRO A 76 -4.78 -3.48 -17.07
N GLN A 77 -5.47 -4.61 -17.01
CA GLN A 77 -4.94 -5.82 -16.35
C GLN A 77 -3.76 -6.42 -17.11
N MET A 78 -3.82 -6.39 -18.44
CA MET A 78 -2.79 -6.91 -19.35
C MET A 78 -2.38 -5.82 -20.33
N THR A 79 -1.14 -5.86 -20.82
CA THR A 79 -0.59 -4.87 -21.77
C THR A 79 -1.39 -4.77 -23.07
N GLU A 80 -2.04 -5.87 -23.48
CA GLU A 80 -2.83 -5.96 -24.71
C GLU A 80 -4.29 -5.51 -24.52
N GLU A 81 -4.75 -5.45 -23.27
CA GLU A 81 -6.11 -5.03 -22.92
C GLU A 81 -6.25 -3.51 -23.12
N LYS A 82 -7.33 -3.11 -23.78
CA LYS A 82 -7.58 -1.71 -24.18
C LYS A 82 -8.89 -1.17 -23.64
N GLU A 83 -9.80 -2.03 -23.23
CA GLU A 83 -11.15 -1.67 -22.85
C GLU A 83 -11.35 -1.82 -21.35
N ILE A 84 -10.75 -2.83 -20.73
CA ILE A 84 -11.02 -3.17 -19.32
C ILE A 84 -9.89 -2.72 -18.40
N ALA A 85 -10.25 -1.94 -17.38
CA ALA A 85 -9.41 -1.60 -16.25
C ALA A 85 -9.75 -2.44 -15.01
N SER A 86 -8.72 -2.92 -14.32
CA SER A 86 -8.84 -3.58 -13.02
C SER A 86 -8.42 -2.61 -11.92
N ILE A 87 -9.26 -2.43 -10.91
CA ILE A 87 -8.96 -1.53 -9.79
C ILE A 87 -7.76 -2.05 -8.99
N ARG A 88 -7.68 -3.35 -8.73
CA ARG A 88 -6.56 -3.96 -7.98
C ARG A 88 -5.23 -3.68 -8.68
N ASP A 89 -5.17 -3.94 -9.97
CA ASP A 89 -3.95 -3.76 -10.76
C ASP A 89 -3.60 -2.27 -10.89
N SER A 90 -4.62 -1.41 -11.04
CA SER A 90 -4.43 0.05 -11.02
C SER A 90 -3.82 0.56 -9.72
N ILE A 91 -4.23 0.01 -8.57
CA ILE A 91 -3.61 0.35 -7.27
C ILE A 91 -2.16 -0.13 -7.24
N TYR A 92 -1.85 -1.36 -7.66
CA TYR A 92 -0.48 -1.84 -7.69
C TYR A 92 0.44 -1.01 -8.61
N CYS A 93 -0.04 -0.63 -9.79
CA CYS A 93 0.65 0.29 -10.68
C CYS A 93 0.90 1.65 -10.01
N ALA A 94 -0.12 2.21 -9.35
CA ALA A 94 0.00 3.47 -8.62
C ALA A 94 1.02 3.38 -7.47
N VAL A 95 1.04 2.27 -6.73
CA VAL A 95 1.98 2.01 -5.64
C VAL A 95 3.42 1.90 -6.16
N ALA A 96 3.63 1.23 -7.29
CA ALA A 96 4.96 1.14 -7.92
C ALA A 96 5.47 2.53 -8.34
N ILE A 97 4.61 3.34 -8.97
CA ILE A 97 4.92 4.72 -9.36
C ILE A 97 5.20 5.59 -8.13
N TRP A 98 4.33 5.50 -7.11
CA TRP A 98 4.46 6.24 -5.86
C TRP A 98 5.72 5.87 -5.06
N SER A 99 6.12 4.59 -5.07
CA SER A 99 7.35 4.15 -4.41
C SER A 99 8.58 4.81 -5.03
N LEU A 100 8.60 4.96 -6.36
CA LEU A 100 9.67 5.68 -7.05
C LEU A 100 9.60 7.20 -6.80
N TYR A 101 8.39 7.77 -6.73
CA TYR A 101 8.19 9.15 -6.29
C TYR A 101 8.81 9.40 -4.90
N GLN A 102 8.58 8.51 -3.94
CA GLN A 102 9.14 8.64 -2.59
C GLN A 102 10.67 8.59 -2.58
N ALA A 103 11.27 7.79 -3.46
CA ALA A 103 12.72 7.74 -3.62
C ALA A 103 13.27 9.05 -4.22
N TYR A 104 12.64 9.56 -5.28
CA TYR A 104 13.05 10.84 -5.88
C TYR A 104 12.79 12.05 -4.96
N LYS A 105 11.78 12.00 -4.09
CA LYS A 105 11.52 13.05 -3.10
C LYS A 105 12.69 13.24 -2.10
N ARG A 106 13.55 12.24 -1.96
CA ARG A 106 14.76 12.31 -1.11
C ARG A 106 15.99 12.86 -1.86
N ILE A 107 15.84 13.20 -3.13
CA ILE A 107 16.89 13.75 -4.00
C ILE A 107 16.61 15.24 -4.22
N ASP A 108 17.67 16.05 -4.23
CA ASP A 108 17.57 17.51 -4.30
C ASP A 108 17.29 18.01 -5.73
N ASP A 109 17.95 17.42 -6.73
CA ASP A 109 17.70 17.68 -8.16
C ASP A 109 17.14 16.43 -8.87
N ASP A 110 15.82 16.24 -8.78
CA ASP A 110 15.08 15.17 -9.44
C ASP A 110 14.66 15.54 -10.89
N ARG A 111 14.95 16.76 -11.34
CA ARG A 111 14.52 17.34 -12.63
C ARG A 111 13.01 17.24 -12.86
N GLY A 112 12.20 17.31 -11.80
CA GLY A 112 10.75 17.24 -11.86
C GLY A 112 10.16 15.84 -12.04
N LYS A 113 10.98 14.78 -11.99
CA LYS A 113 10.52 13.39 -12.11
C LYS A 113 9.60 13.00 -10.96
N ALA A 114 9.89 13.42 -9.73
CA ALA A 114 9.02 13.17 -8.59
C ALA A 114 7.64 13.82 -8.81
N TYR A 115 7.61 15.06 -9.28
CA TYR A 115 6.33 15.73 -9.55
C TYR A 115 5.50 14.96 -10.58
N GLU A 116 6.11 14.52 -11.67
CA GLU A 116 5.43 13.73 -12.70
C GLU A 116 4.87 12.40 -12.16
N LEU A 117 5.70 11.64 -11.45
CA LEU A 117 5.31 10.36 -10.84
C LEU A 117 4.19 10.55 -9.80
N GLY A 118 4.31 11.57 -8.96
CA GLY A 118 3.31 11.91 -7.95
C GLY A 118 1.97 12.25 -8.58
N GLN A 119 1.95 13.08 -9.63
CA GLN A 119 0.71 13.43 -10.34
C GLN A 119 0.09 12.22 -11.05
N SER A 120 0.89 11.32 -11.61
CA SER A 120 0.39 10.08 -12.20
C SER A 120 -0.28 9.17 -11.16
N ALA A 121 0.34 8.99 -9.98
CA ALA A 121 -0.23 8.22 -8.89
C ALA A 121 -1.54 8.85 -8.36
N VAL A 122 -1.56 10.18 -8.17
CA VAL A 122 -2.76 10.93 -7.78
C VAL A 122 -3.87 10.74 -8.81
N LYS A 123 -3.55 10.83 -10.10
CA LYS A 123 -4.53 10.65 -11.18
C LYS A 123 -5.17 9.26 -11.12
N CYS A 124 -4.38 8.20 -10.94
CA CYS A 124 -4.90 6.84 -10.80
C CYS A 124 -5.83 6.70 -9.58
N MET A 125 -5.38 7.11 -8.40
CA MET A 125 -6.16 6.99 -7.16
C MET A 125 -7.44 7.82 -7.18
N ARG A 126 -7.43 8.98 -7.85
CA ARG A 126 -8.63 9.79 -8.10
C ARG A 126 -9.54 9.17 -9.14
N GLY A 127 -8.99 8.53 -10.18
CA GLY A 127 -9.75 7.76 -11.16
C GLY A 127 -10.57 6.66 -10.51
N ILE A 128 -9.95 5.89 -9.62
CA ILE A 128 -10.61 4.84 -8.82
C ILE A 128 -11.74 5.44 -7.98
N LEU A 129 -11.45 6.53 -7.25
CA LEU A 129 -12.44 7.24 -6.43
C LEU A 129 -13.65 7.65 -7.26
N PHE A 130 -13.42 8.26 -8.42
CA PHE A 130 -14.47 8.72 -9.31
C PHE A 130 -15.33 7.57 -9.84
N CYS A 131 -14.71 6.44 -10.23
CA CYS A 131 -15.45 5.25 -10.68
C CYS A 131 -16.36 4.71 -9.57
N TRP A 132 -15.85 4.64 -8.35
CA TRP A 132 -16.64 4.15 -7.20
C TRP A 132 -17.72 5.13 -6.75
N MET A 133 -17.45 6.44 -6.76
CA MET A 133 -18.44 7.45 -6.41
C MET A 133 -19.62 7.44 -7.39
N ARG A 134 -19.40 7.19 -8.68
CA ARG A 134 -20.47 7.12 -9.70
C ARG A 134 -21.48 6.00 -9.45
N GLN A 135 -21.04 4.88 -8.88
CA GLN A 135 -21.93 3.74 -8.55
C GLN A 135 -22.37 3.72 -7.08
N ALA A 136 -22.03 4.75 -6.30
CA ALA A 136 -22.23 4.76 -4.85
C ALA A 136 -23.71 4.62 -4.45
N GLU A 137 -24.61 5.33 -5.14
CA GLU A 137 -26.04 5.32 -4.84
C GLU A 137 -26.67 3.94 -5.10
N GLU A 138 -26.31 3.30 -6.21
CA GLU A 138 -26.90 2.02 -6.61
C GLU A 138 -26.28 0.80 -5.92
N LYS A 139 -25.01 0.90 -5.49
CA LYS A 139 -24.26 -0.19 -4.87
C LYS A 139 -23.99 0.08 -3.40
N LEU A 140 -23.12 1.05 -3.08
CA LEU A 140 -22.62 1.28 -1.72
C LEU A 140 -23.74 1.60 -0.71
N GLU A 141 -24.71 2.45 -1.06
CA GLU A 141 -25.83 2.77 -0.17
C GLU A 141 -26.74 1.55 0.07
N LYS A 142 -27.01 0.75 -0.96
CA LYS A 142 -27.77 -0.51 -0.81
C LYS A 142 -27.00 -1.54 0.00
N TYR A 143 -25.67 -1.59 -0.14
CA TYR A 143 -24.79 -2.48 0.62
C TYR A 143 -24.87 -2.22 2.13
N LYS A 144 -25.12 -0.96 2.54
CA LYS A 144 -25.30 -0.63 3.96
C LYS A 144 -26.52 -1.33 4.56
N MET A 145 -27.57 -1.50 3.76
CA MET A 145 -28.82 -2.15 4.15
C MET A 145 -28.71 -3.67 4.03
N ASN A 146 -28.11 -4.17 2.94
CA ASN A 146 -27.97 -5.59 2.67
C ASN A 146 -26.59 -5.92 2.09
N GLN A 147 -25.82 -6.73 2.82
CA GLN A 147 -24.43 -7.06 2.48
C GLN A 147 -24.40 -8.28 1.57
N CYS A 148 -24.60 -8.07 0.27
CA CYS A 148 -24.60 -9.12 -0.74
C CYS A 148 -23.71 -8.77 -1.94
N PRO A 149 -23.28 -9.77 -2.74
CA PRO A 149 -22.52 -9.55 -3.97
C PRO A 149 -23.18 -8.59 -4.98
N GLU A 150 -24.51 -8.61 -5.08
CA GLU A 150 -25.28 -7.77 -6.00
C GLU A 150 -25.08 -6.26 -5.74
N HIS A 151 -24.92 -5.88 -4.47
CA HIS A 151 -24.73 -4.49 -4.05
C HIS A 151 -23.25 -4.15 -3.82
N ALA A 152 -22.33 -5.08 -4.12
CA ALA A 152 -20.90 -4.85 -3.95
C ALA A 152 -20.36 -3.82 -4.95
N LEU A 153 -19.32 -3.09 -4.54
CA LEU A 153 -18.61 -2.20 -5.45
C LEU A 153 -17.94 -3.01 -6.56
N HIS A 154 -18.13 -2.59 -7.82
CA HIS A 154 -17.42 -3.19 -8.92
C HIS A 154 -15.91 -2.91 -8.82
N SER A 155 -15.10 -3.91 -9.15
CA SER A 155 -13.63 -3.85 -9.20
C SER A 155 -13.07 -3.80 -10.63
N ARG A 156 -13.94 -3.79 -11.65
CA ARG A 156 -13.57 -3.62 -13.06
C ARG A 156 -14.44 -2.55 -13.71
N PHE A 157 -13.81 -1.76 -14.59
CA PHE A 157 -14.44 -0.62 -15.27
C PHE A 157 -13.92 -0.51 -16.70
N HIS A 158 -14.64 0.23 -17.52
CA HIS A 158 -14.12 0.63 -18.82
C HIS A 158 -12.94 1.61 -18.64
N LEU A 159 -11.81 1.33 -19.29
CA LEU A 159 -10.52 2.02 -19.14
C LEU A 159 -10.60 3.51 -19.48
N GLU A 160 -11.29 3.85 -20.57
CA GLU A 160 -11.41 5.25 -21.02
C GLU A 160 -12.57 6.03 -20.38
N THR A 161 -13.74 5.41 -20.17
CA THR A 161 -14.94 6.13 -19.69
C THR A 161 -15.11 6.06 -18.17
N GLY A 162 -14.47 5.09 -17.51
CA GLY A 162 -14.67 4.81 -16.08
C GLY A 162 -16.12 4.42 -15.76
N GLN A 163 -16.88 3.93 -16.75
CA GLN A 163 -18.21 3.39 -16.54
C GLN A 163 -18.12 1.94 -16.08
N PRO A 164 -19.13 1.47 -15.31
CA PRO A 164 -19.33 0.04 -15.13
C PRO A 164 -19.36 -0.65 -16.50
N LEU A 165 -18.74 -1.82 -16.60
CA LEU A 165 -18.87 -2.65 -17.79
C LEU A 165 -20.35 -3.02 -17.96
N GLU A 166 -20.85 -3.00 -19.19
CA GLU A 166 -22.21 -3.47 -19.46
C GLU A 166 -22.31 -4.93 -19.00
N GLU A 167 -23.43 -5.27 -18.36
CA GLU A 167 -23.75 -6.63 -17.92
C GLU A 167 -23.88 -7.51 -19.16
N ASP A 168 -22.75 -8.05 -19.63
CA ASP A 168 -22.79 -9.12 -20.60
C ASP A 168 -23.40 -10.35 -19.87
N PRO A 169 -24.51 -10.93 -20.36
CA PRO A 169 -25.18 -12.05 -19.71
C PRO A 169 -24.27 -13.28 -19.50
N GLU A 170 -23.15 -13.38 -20.21
CA GLU A 170 -22.11 -14.41 -19.97
C GLU A 170 -21.10 -14.02 -18.87
N CYS A 171 -20.98 -12.72 -18.57
CA CYS A 171 -20.06 -12.10 -17.61
C CYS A 171 -20.72 -11.73 -16.26
N ASP A 172 -22.03 -11.98 -16.11
CA ASP A 172 -22.86 -11.82 -14.89
C ASP A 172 -22.36 -12.61 -13.66
N ASN A 173 -21.26 -13.35 -13.80
CA ASN A 173 -20.61 -14.14 -12.76
C ASN A 173 -19.28 -13.55 -12.27
N TYR A 174 -18.94 -12.30 -12.58
CA TYR A 174 -17.71 -11.74 -12.07
C TYR A 174 -17.80 -11.44 -10.56
N GLY A 175 -16.86 -11.99 -9.79
CA GLY A 175 -16.80 -11.86 -8.35
C GLY A 175 -16.39 -10.45 -7.88
N HIS A 176 -17.26 -9.46 -8.06
CA HIS A 176 -17.00 -8.05 -7.73
C HIS A 176 -16.82 -7.78 -6.23
N LEU A 177 -17.44 -8.58 -5.36
CA LEU A 177 -17.28 -8.45 -3.92
C LEU A 177 -15.86 -8.87 -3.51
N GLN A 178 -14.95 -7.89 -3.51
CA GLN A 178 -13.52 -8.03 -3.20
C GLN A 178 -13.14 -7.03 -2.11
N LEU A 179 -13.21 -7.47 -0.85
CA LEU A 179 -12.96 -6.60 0.30
C LEU A 179 -11.49 -6.22 0.43
N ASP A 180 -10.60 -7.09 -0.07
CA ASP A 180 -9.16 -6.82 -0.15
C ASP A 180 -8.85 -5.60 -1.01
N VAL A 181 -9.54 -5.41 -2.14
CA VAL A 181 -9.28 -4.30 -3.07
C VAL A 181 -9.65 -2.96 -2.46
N VAL A 182 -10.83 -2.87 -1.82
CA VAL A 182 -11.25 -1.64 -1.12
C VAL A 182 -10.31 -1.34 0.04
N SER A 183 -9.91 -2.37 0.78
CA SER A 183 -8.95 -2.23 1.89
C SER A 183 -7.57 -1.77 1.40
N LEU A 184 -7.08 -2.34 0.29
CA LEU A 184 -5.82 -1.96 -0.35
C LEU A 184 -5.84 -0.49 -0.78
N TYR A 185 -6.96 -0.04 -1.36
CA TYR A 185 -7.16 1.36 -1.73
C TYR A 185 -7.06 2.28 -0.50
N LEU A 186 -7.79 1.98 0.58
CA LEU A 186 -7.79 2.79 1.81
C LEU A 186 -6.39 2.86 2.44
N LEU A 187 -5.68 1.72 2.51
CA LEU A 187 -4.33 1.67 3.03
C LEU A 187 -3.39 2.60 2.26
N PHE A 188 -3.35 2.47 0.93
CA PHE A 188 -2.44 3.28 0.11
C PHE A 188 -2.90 4.73 -0.07
N LEU A 189 -4.21 5.00 -0.02
CA LEU A 189 -4.75 6.36 0.03
C LEU A 189 -4.13 7.13 1.19
N VAL A 190 -4.18 6.55 2.40
CA VAL A 190 -3.60 7.15 3.61
C VAL A 190 -2.09 7.33 3.45
N GLN A 191 -1.36 6.29 3.02
CA GLN A 191 0.10 6.37 2.86
C GLN A 191 0.52 7.45 1.86
N MET A 192 -0.22 7.59 0.75
CA MET A 192 0.04 8.62 -0.26
C MET A 192 -0.28 10.03 0.28
N ILE A 193 -1.38 10.20 1.02
CA ILE A 193 -1.71 11.48 1.66
C ILE A 193 -0.65 11.88 2.68
N MET A 194 -0.24 10.95 3.55
CA MET A 194 0.83 11.17 4.52
C MET A 194 2.18 11.46 3.85
N SER A 195 2.40 10.99 2.62
CA SER A 195 3.58 11.34 1.83
C SER A 195 3.53 12.75 1.23
N GLY A 196 2.42 13.48 1.39
CA GLY A 196 2.23 14.84 0.90
C GLY A 196 1.52 14.94 -0.45
N LEU A 197 0.98 13.82 -0.98
CA LEU A 197 0.15 13.85 -2.19
C LEU A 197 -1.29 14.23 -1.83
N GLN A 198 -1.86 15.18 -2.56
CA GLN A 198 -3.26 15.57 -2.39
C GLN A 198 -4.12 14.72 -3.32
N ILE A 199 -4.85 13.75 -2.76
CA ILE A 199 -5.76 12.86 -3.50
C ILE A 199 -7.22 13.27 -3.30
N ILE A 200 -7.60 13.68 -2.10
CA ILE A 200 -8.97 14.07 -1.73
C ILE A 200 -9.09 15.60 -1.72
N TYR A 201 -10.13 16.13 -2.37
CA TYR A 201 -10.33 17.57 -2.64
C TYR A 201 -11.61 18.12 -2.02
N THR A 202 -12.69 17.34 -1.93
CA THR A 202 -13.99 17.83 -1.43
C THR A 202 -14.45 17.08 -0.20
N MET A 203 -15.39 17.67 0.55
CA MET A 203 -16.00 16.99 1.71
C MET A 203 -16.87 15.80 1.30
N ASP A 204 -17.46 15.83 0.10
CA ASP A 204 -18.22 14.69 -0.41
C ASP A 204 -17.31 13.48 -0.65
N GLU A 205 -16.09 13.71 -1.16
CA GLU A 205 -15.07 12.66 -1.28
C GLU A 205 -14.64 12.13 0.11
N VAL A 206 -14.52 12.99 1.14
CA VAL A 206 -14.25 12.57 2.53
C VAL A 206 -15.37 11.67 3.07
N ASN A 207 -16.63 12.10 2.92
CA ASN A 207 -17.80 11.33 3.36
C ASN A 207 -17.89 9.99 2.63
N PHE A 208 -17.54 9.97 1.34
CA PHE A 208 -17.48 8.74 0.56
C PHE A 208 -16.41 7.78 1.10
N VAL A 209 -15.21 8.26 1.41
CA VAL A 209 -14.15 7.44 2.03
C VAL A 209 -14.59 6.89 3.39
N GLN A 210 -15.32 7.67 4.20
CA GLN A 210 -15.91 7.16 5.44
C GLN A 210 -16.92 6.02 5.19
N ASN A 211 -17.69 6.08 4.10
CA ASN A 211 -18.57 4.98 3.70
C ASN A 211 -17.77 3.74 3.24
N LEU A 212 -16.61 3.92 2.60
CA LEU A 212 -15.70 2.80 2.29
C LEU A 212 -15.12 2.15 3.55
N VAL A 213 -14.84 2.93 4.59
CA VAL A 213 -14.44 2.39 5.90
C VAL A 213 -15.54 1.48 6.45
N TYR A 214 -16.79 1.97 6.46
CA TYR A 214 -17.93 1.16 6.88
C TYR A 214 -18.10 -0.12 6.03
N TYR A 215 -17.80 -0.04 4.72
CA TYR A 215 -17.85 -1.19 3.82
C TYR A 215 -16.88 -2.31 4.23
N VAL A 216 -15.65 -1.96 4.65
CA VAL A 216 -14.62 -2.94 5.05
C VAL A 216 -14.64 -3.34 6.52
N GLU A 217 -15.27 -2.56 7.40
CA GLU A 217 -15.35 -2.81 8.84
C GLU A 217 -15.92 -4.20 9.20
N ARG A 218 -16.79 -4.73 8.35
CA ARG A 218 -17.45 -6.03 8.56
C ARG A 218 -16.78 -7.20 7.84
N ALA A 219 -15.55 -7.03 7.34
CA ALA A 219 -14.82 -8.07 6.63
C ALA A 219 -14.70 -9.40 7.40
N TYR A 220 -14.62 -9.37 8.73
CA TYR A 220 -14.57 -10.56 9.60
C TYR A 220 -15.76 -11.54 9.46
N ARG A 221 -16.89 -11.09 8.90
CA ARG A 221 -18.10 -11.91 8.74
C ARG A 221 -18.70 -11.88 7.33
N THR A 222 -18.16 -11.05 6.45
CA THR A 222 -18.62 -10.93 5.08
C THR A 222 -17.79 -11.86 4.20
N PRO A 223 -18.37 -12.92 3.63
CA PRO A 223 -17.68 -13.76 2.67
C PRO A 223 -17.50 -13.00 1.35
N ASP A 224 -16.32 -13.11 0.73
CA ASP A 224 -15.94 -12.38 -0.48
C ASP A 224 -15.34 -13.33 -1.53
N PHE A 225 -15.03 -12.83 -2.73
CA PHE A 225 -14.41 -13.62 -3.80
C PHE A 225 -12.88 -13.66 -3.73
N GLY A 226 -12.32 -12.83 -2.84
CA GLY A 226 -10.91 -12.79 -2.52
C GLY A 226 -10.00 -12.26 -3.62
N MET A 227 -8.70 -12.40 -3.36
CA MET A 227 -7.65 -11.91 -4.24
C MET A 227 -7.66 -12.60 -5.62
N TRP A 228 -8.17 -13.82 -5.71
CA TRP A 228 -8.16 -14.61 -6.93
C TRP A 228 -9.48 -14.60 -7.69
N GLU A 229 -10.49 -13.86 -7.22
CA GLU A 229 -11.76 -13.67 -7.92
C GLU A 229 -12.57 -14.97 -8.09
N ARG A 230 -12.29 -16.00 -7.27
CA ARG A 230 -12.85 -17.36 -7.42
C ARG A 230 -13.80 -17.76 -6.29
N GLY A 231 -13.86 -16.96 -5.22
CA GLY A 231 -14.55 -17.36 -4.01
C GLY A 231 -13.86 -18.57 -3.39
N SER A 232 -14.59 -19.67 -3.23
CA SER A 232 -14.09 -20.82 -2.49
C SER A 232 -12.85 -21.46 -3.09
N LYS A 233 -12.11 -22.18 -2.25
CA LYS A 233 -11.00 -23.05 -2.66
C LYS A 233 -11.36 -24.03 -3.80
N TYR A 234 -12.63 -24.41 -3.93
CA TYR A 234 -13.10 -25.34 -4.95
C TYR A 234 -13.37 -24.65 -6.30
N ASN A 235 -13.22 -23.32 -6.38
CA ASN A 235 -13.49 -22.49 -7.56
C ASN A 235 -14.93 -22.65 -8.07
N ASP A 236 -15.89 -22.74 -7.15
CA ASP A 236 -17.32 -22.87 -7.43
C ASP A 236 -18.06 -21.52 -7.41
N ASN A 237 -17.31 -20.40 -7.38
CA ASN A 237 -17.83 -19.03 -7.25
C ASN A 237 -18.69 -18.81 -5.99
N THR A 238 -18.56 -19.65 -4.96
CA THR A 238 -19.20 -19.38 -3.67
C THR A 238 -18.30 -18.47 -2.83
N PRO A 239 -18.79 -17.30 -2.36
CA PRO A 239 -17.99 -16.44 -1.51
C PRO A 239 -17.61 -17.14 -0.21
N GLU A 240 -16.37 -16.98 0.24
CA GLU A 240 -15.90 -17.50 1.53
C GLU A 240 -15.14 -16.44 2.32
N ILE A 241 -14.90 -16.70 3.60
CA ILE A 241 -14.14 -15.78 4.45
C ILE A 241 -12.65 -16.00 4.21
N HIS A 242 -11.99 -15.05 3.56
CA HIS A 242 -10.56 -15.13 3.28
C HIS A 242 -9.71 -14.42 4.33
N ALA A 243 -8.66 -15.10 4.81
CA ALA A 243 -7.71 -14.48 5.75
C ALA A 243 -6.99 -13.28 5.11
N SER A 244 -6.68 -13.34 3.81
CA SER A 244 -6.03 -12.23 3.09
C SER A 244 -6.89 -10.95 3.09
N SER A 245 -8.19 -11.09 2.87
CA SER A 245 -9.13 -9.97 2.83
C SER A 245 -9.28 -9.34 4.21
N ILE A 246 -9.42 -10.15 5.26
CA ILE A 246 -9.50 -9.66 6.65
C ILE A 246 -8.18 -9.01 7.09
N GLY A 247 -7.04 -9.61 6.75
CA GLY A 247 -5.72 -9.05 7.08
C GLY A 247 -5.48 -7.69 6.43
N MET A 248 -5.90 -7.54 5.16
CA MET A 248 -5.84 -6.27 4.45
C MET A 248 -6.80 -5.24 5.08
N ALA A 249 -8.04 -5.64 5.39
CA ALA A 249 -9.02 -4.78 6.04
C ALA A 249 -8.52 -4.28 7.39
N LYS A 250 -7.97 -5.17 8.23
CA LYS A 250 -7.35 -4.80 9.50
C LYS A 250 -6.25 -3.74 9.30
N SER A 251 -5.35 -3.96 8.35
CA SER A 251 -4.24 -3.05 8.07
C SER A 251 -4.73 -1.68 7.59
N ALA A 252 -5.77 -1.66 6.76
CA ALA A 252 -6.40 -0.44 6.27
C ALA A 252 -7.09 0.35 7.39
N LEU A 253 -7.83 -0.36 8.26
CA LEU A 253 -8.52 0.21 9.41
C LEU A 253 -7.52 0.81 10.42
N GLU A 254 -6.37 0.17 10.64
CA GLU A 254 -5.30 0.71 11.49
C GLU A 254 -4.68 1.97 10.89
N ALA A 255 -4.48 2.00 9.57
CA ALA A 255 -3.87 3.14 8.89
C ALA A 255 -4.80 4.37 8.87
N ILE A 256 -6.09 4.19 8.58
CA ILE A 256 -7.01 5.30 8.36
C ILE A 256 -7.56 5.92 9.65
N ASN A 257 -7.52 5.19 10.77
CA ASN A 257 -8.09 5.67 12.02
C ASN A 257 -7.37 6.94 12.52
N GLY A 258 -8.08 8.07 12.54
CA GLY A 258 -7.53 9.37 12.93
C GLY A 258 -6.72 10.06 11.83
N CYS A 259 -6.75 9.56 10.60
CA CYS A 259 -6.08 10.19 9.46
C CYS A 259 -6.88 11.37 8.93
N ASN A 260 -6.20 12.50 8.66
CA ASN A 260 -6.80 13.63 7.96
C ASN A 260 -6.67 13.46 6.43
N LEU A 261 -7.79 13.36 5.73
CA LEU A 261 -7.79 13.10 4.28
C LEU A 261 -7.31 14.28 3.43
N PHE A 262 -7.33 15.51 3.95
CA PHE A 262 -6.72 16.67 3.30
C PHE A 262 -5.23 16.83 3.63
N GLY A 263 -4.63 15.86 4.34
CA GLY A 263 -3.25 15.91 4.81
C GLY A 263 -3.02 17.06 5.78
N ASP A 264 -1.85 17.70 5.69
CA ASP A 264 -1.42 18.77 6.60
C ASP A 264 -2.31 20.03 6.56
N LYS A 265 -3.08 20.19 5.48
CA LYS A 265 -3.98 21.35 5.29
C LYS A 265 -5.39 21.11 5.84
N GLY A 266 -5.66 19.90 6.33
CA GLY A 266 -6.99 19.52 6.77
C GLY A 266 -7.37 20.06 8.15
N ALA A 267 -8.67 20.12 8.38
CA ALA A 267 -9.25 20.49 9.67
C ALA A 267 -9.84 19.27 10.38
N SER A 268 -10.40 19.47 11.57
CA SER A 268 -10.95 18.38 12.39
C SER A 268 -12.10 17.62 11.74
N TRP A 269 -12.87 18.27 10.86
CA TRP A 269 -14.01 17.64 10.17
C TRP A 269 -13.60 16.77 8.96
N SER A 270 -12.35 16.81 8.51
CA SER A 270 -11.83 15.96 7.43
C SER A 270 -11.08 14.73 7.95
N VAL A 271 -11.22 14.44 9.25
CA VAL A 271 -10.63 13.27 9.91
C VAL A 271 -11.61 12.11 9.86
N VAL A 272 -11.13 10.95 9.43
CA VAL A 272 -11.91 9.70 9.36
C VAL A 272 -11.62 8.86 10.60
N TYR A 273 -12.67 8.25 11.14
CA TYR A 273 -12.58 7.38 12.31
C TYR A 273 -13.14 6.00 11.99
N VAL A 274 -12.59 5.01 12.70
CA VAL A 274 -12.96 3.60 12.60
C VAL A 274 -13.65 3.16 13.88
N ASP A 275 -14.65 2.28 13.78
CA ASP A 275 -15.22 1.59 14.93
C ASP A 275 -14.18 0.64 15.57
N ILE A 276 -13.79 0.94 16.81
CA ILE A 276 -12.82 0.15 17.59
C ILE A 276 -13.31 -1.29 17.79
N ASP A 277 -14.62 -1.50 17.94
CA ASP A 277 -15.19 -2.84 18.10
C ASP A 277 -15.14 -3.62 16.79
N ALA A 278 -15.34 -2.96 15.64
CA ALA A 278 -15.14 -3.57 14.33
C ALA A 278 -13.67 -3.96 14.12
N HIS A 279 -12.73 -3.07 14.43
CA HIS A 279 -11.29 -3.38 14.37
C HIS A 279 -10.91 -4.59 15.24
N SER A 280 -11.37 -4.62 16.50
CA SER A 280 -11.09 -5.73 17.41
C SER A 280 -11.65 -7.06 16.91
N ARG A 281 -12.86 -7.07 16.33
CA ARG A 281 -13.46 -8.29 15.74
C ARG A 281 -12.65 -8.81 14.55
N ASN A 282 -12.24 -7.93 13.64
CA ASN A 282 -11.36 -8.30 12.52
C ASN A 282 -10.05 -8.89 13.00
N ARG A 283 -9.44 -8.30 14.04
CA ARG A 283 -8.23 -8.84 14.64
C ARG A 283 -8.42 -10.25 15.21
N SER A 284 -9.44 -10.47 16.03
CA SER A 284 -9.69 -11.77 16.66
C SER A 284 -9.98 -12.87 15.64
N ILE A 285 -10.80 -12.59 14.62
CA ILE A 285 -11.10 -13.56 13.56
C ILE A 285 -9.87 -13.85 12.71
N PHE A 286 -9.08 -12.83 12.36
CA PHE A 286 -7.84 -13.02 11.61
C PHE A 286 -6.85 -13.93 12.35
N GLU A 287 -6.65 -13.70 13.66
CA GLU A 287 -5.79 -14.54 14.50
C GLU A 287 -6.29 -15.99 14.58
N THR A 288 -7.62 -16.20 14.51
CA THR A 288 -8.24 -17.54 14.52
C THR A 288 -8.11 -18.26 13.17
N LEU A 289 -8.11 -17.52 12.06
CA LEU A 289 -8.00 -18.08 10.71
C LEU A 289 -6.56 -18.52 10.37
N LEU A 290 -5.54 -17.96 11.02
CA LEU A 290 -4.15 -18.40 10.89
C LEU A 290 -3.91 -19.62 11.80
N PRO A 291 -3.46 -20.79 11.29
CA PRO A 291 -2.75 -21.06 10.03
C PRO A 291 -3.56 -21.79 8.95
N ARG A 292 -4.89 -21.82 9.04
CA ARG A 292 -5.80 -22.59 8.17
C ARG A 292 -5.58 -22.29 6.68
N GLU A 293 -5.27 -21.03 6.37
CA GLU A 293 -4.94 -20.53 5.02
C GLU A 293 -3.45 -20.69 4.63
N SER A 294 -2.55 -20.93 5.57
CA SER A 294 -1.14 -21.24 5.26
C SER A 294 -0.98 -22.68 4.76
N SER A 295 -1.81 -23.60 5.23
CA SER A 295 -1.86 -24.99 4.77
C SER A 295 -2.62 -25.18 3.44
N SER A 296 -3.25 -24.14 2.89
CA SER A 296 -4.11 -24.25 1.70
C SER A 296 -3.35 -24.22 0.36
N LYS A 297 -2.06 -23.85 0.33
CA LYS A 297 -1.18 -23.96 -0.85
C LYS A 297 -0.45 -25.32 -0.93
N VAL A 298 -1.21 -26.40 -1.07
CA VAL A 298 -0.65 -27.69 -1.50
C VAL A 298 -0.61 -27.71 -3.03
N SER A 299 0.56 -27.41 -3.59
CA SER A 299 1.08 -27.88 -4.89
C SER A 299 0.04 -28.21 -5.99
N CYS A 300 -0.40 -27.20 -6.74
CA CYS A 300 -0.94 -27.41 -8.09
C CYS A 300 -0.23 -26.46 -9.08
N PHE A 301 1.11 -26.58 -9.11
CA PHE A 301 1.94 -26.16 -10.23
C PHE A 301 2.78 -27.39 -10.57
N LEU A 302 2.18 -28.34 -11.28
CA LEU A 302 2.80 -29.42 -12.06
C LEU A 302 1.68 -30.27 -12.65
N ARG A 303 1.17 -29.86 -13.82
CA ARG A 303 0.76 -30.73 -14.91
C ARG A 303 0.77 -29.94 -16.20
#